data_AF-A0A8B6XXD5-F1
#
_entry.id   AF-A0A8B6XXD5-F1
#
_cell.length_a   1.000
_cell.length_b   1.000
_cell.length_c   1.000
_cell.angle_alpha   90.00
_cell.angle_beta   90.00
_cell.angle_gamma   90.00
#
_symmetry.space_group_name_H-M   'P 1'
#
loop_
_entity.id
_entity.type
_entity.pdbx_description
1 polymer ?
#
loop_
_entity_poly.entity_id
_entity_poly.type
_entity_poly.pdbx_seq_one_letter_code
_entity_poly.pdbx_strand_id
1 'polypeptide(L)'
;MYHDILQNCVDNSAQHSIAILEQPELDLKENCILQNVLAKTSLHNITSKEYVKVKKVIRKNISIKQRKQYWLLFSGGLEVLKNTPNLYKKTCENLLGQSHFHYNLEKLATNSHFLTSAGCYSLCKILYVITNLNPNIVYCPMLEPIATVMLHFMNEEDTFACLTGILSKNVLDETKSENTATDCTMQDLLKLMDKKIFNRLESFLSPCIKGTKLVMFPSLKKMLFDRLSFANLVRVVDCFLIEGPKVFYRMGLYLLTLFHSYSLTFNQLMCFSPQDLVTTIVQFVQSLKIDPEVFVKDILKVKITSNQIAHLKSLNLKMCKAHALEFPGV
;
A
#
# COMPACT_ATOMS: atom_id res chain seq x y z
N MET A 1 20.42 11.18 17.98
CA MET A 1 20.35 9.70 17.98
C MET A 1 19.18 9.14 17.16
N TYR A 2 17.91 9.56 17.36
CA TYR A 2 16.79 9.11 16.49
C TYR A 2 16.83 9.74 15.08
N HIS A 3 17.34 10.97 14.97
CA HIS A 3 17.51 11.69 13.70
C HIS A 3 18.66 11.14 12.84
N ASP A 4 19.73 10.62 13.46
CA ASP A 4 20.96 10.25 12.74
C ASP A 4 20.83 8.93 11.96
N ILE A 5 19.94 8.01 12.39
CA ILE A 5 19.71 6.73 11.69
C ILE A 5 18.82 6.93 10.45
N LEU A 6 17.87 7.87 10.50
CA LEU A 6 17.04 8.22 9.35
C LEU A 6 17.86 8.92 8.25
N GLN A 7 18.90 9.68 8.63
CA GLN A 7 19.75 10.44 7.71
C GLN A 7 20.57 9.59 6.73
N ASN A 8 20.85 8.31 7.03
CA ASN A 8 21.65 7.47 6.13
C ASN A 8 20.80 6.68 5.12
N CYS A 9 19.53 6.39 5.43
CA CYS A 9 18.66 5.58 4.56
C CYS A 9 17.82 6.41 3.59
N VAL A 10 17.63 7.70 3.87
CA VAL A 10 16.72 8.59 3.14
C VAL A 10 17.51 9.70 2.47
N ASP A 11 17.26 9.92 1.19
CA ASP A 11 17.83 10.98 0.38
C ASP A 11 17.27 12.35 0.78
N ASN A 12 18.09 13.39 0.73
CA ASN A 12 17.70 14.76 1.08
C ASN A 12 16.54 15.30 0.23
N SER A 13 16.34 14.78 -0.98
CA SER A 13 15.18 15.11 -1.82
C SER A 13 13.83 14.71 -1.21
N ALA A 14 13.81 13.78 -0.24
CA ALA A 14 12.61 13.42 0.51
C ALA A 14 12.15 14.55 1.45
N GLN A 15 13.05 15.45 1.87
CA GLN A 15 12.79 16.44 2.93
C GLN A 15 11.57 17.32 2.62
N HIS A 16 11.41 17.75 1.36
CA HIS A 16 10.24 18.55 0.98
C HIS A 16 8.93 17.77 1.14
N SER A 17 8.91 16.50 0.71
CA SER A 17 7.73 15.64 0.86
C SER A 17 7.43 15.32 2.33
N ILE A 18 8.47 15.17 3.16
CA ILE A 18 8.34 14.95 4.61
C ILE A 18 7.85 16.22 5.31
N ALA A 19 8.31 17.41 4.92
CA ALA A 19 7.87 18.67 5.49
C ALA A 19 6.37 18.93 5.26
N ILE A 20 5.84 18.55 4.08
CA ILE A 20 4.38 18.58 3.82
C ILE A 20 3.63 17.73 4.86
N LEU A 21 4.24 16.64 5.35
CA LEU A 21 3.67 15.75 6.35
C LEU A 21 3.85 16.23 7.79
N GLU A 22 4.39 17.42 8.03
CA GLU A 22 4.48 18.00 9.38
C GLU A 22 3.38 19.02 9.67
N GLN A 23 2.55 19.37 8.68
CA GLN A 23 1.48 20.35 8.81
C GLN A 23 0.16 19.84 8.20
N PRO A 24 -1.00 20.31 8.69
CA PRO A 24 -1.20 20.97 9.99
C PRO A 24 -1.03 19.98 11.14
N GLU A 25 -0.62 20.49 12.31
CA GLU A 25 -0.57 19.69 13.53
C GLU A 25 -1.98 19.33 14.04
N LEU A 26 -2.07 18.19 14.72
CA LEU A 26 -3.27 17.83 15.47
C LEU A 26 -3.55 18.87 16.57
N ASP A 27 -4.82 19.14 16.83
CA ASP A 27 -5.20 19.97 17.98
C ASP A 27 -4.90 19.26 19.32
N LEU A 28 -4.97 19.99 20.44
CA LEU A 28 -4.69 19.45 21.77
C LEU A 28 -5.55 18.23 22.14
N LYS A 29 -6.82 18.22 21.72
CA LYS A 29 -7.77 17.14 22.02
C LYS A 29 -7.46 15.91 21.18
N GLU A 30 -7.12 16.09 19.91
CA GLU A 30 -6.75 15.04 18.97
C GLU A 30 -5.41 14.40 19.37
N ASN A 31 -4.44 15.22 19.76
CA ASN A 31 -3.19 14.76 20.34
C ASN A 31 -3.42 13.91 21.60
N CYS A 32 -4.27 14.37 22.52
CA CYS A 32 -4.60 13.62 23.73
C CYS A 32 -5.26 12.26 23.40
N ILE A 33 -6.20 12.23 22.44
CA ILE A 33 -6.82 10.98 21.98
C ILE A 33 -5.77 10.00 21.47
N LEU A 34 -4.85 10.45 20.61
CA LEU A 34 -3.82 9.59 20.04
C LEU A 34 -2.84 9.10 21.11
N GLN A 35 -2.33 9.98 21.97
CA GLN A 35 -1.38 9.63 23.03
C GLN A 35 -1.96 8.60 24.01
N ASN A 36 -3.23 8.75 24.39
CA ASN A 36 -3.91 7.78 25.26
C ASN A 36 -3.99 6.38 24.63
N VAL A 37 -4.17 6.30 23.31
CA VAL A 37 -4.16 5.01 22.60
C VAL A 37 -2.74 4.45 22.48
N LEU A 38 -1.76 5.29 22.14
CA LEU A 38 -0.36 4.87 22.00
C LEU A 38 0.23 4.35 23.32
N ALA A 39 -0.19 4.91 24.47
CA ALA A 39 0.21 4.47 25.80
C ALA A 39 -0.20 3.01 26.13
N LYS A 40 -1.15 2.42 25.40
CA LYS A 40 -1.65 1.05 25.66
C LYS A 40 -0.72 -0.04 25.19
N THR A 41 0.15 0.24 24.23
CA THR A 41 1.20 -0.65 23.69
C THR A 41 0.77 -2.04 23.18
N SER A 42 -0.54 -2.31 23.08
CA SER A 42 -1.14 -3.49 22.45
C SER A 42 -2.53 -3.15 21.92
N LEU A 43 -2.88 -3.72 20.77
CA LEU A 43 -4.17 -3.49 20.12
C LEU A 43 -5.35 -4.06 20.92
N HIS A 44 -5.13 -5.16 21.65
CA HIS A 44 -6.16 -5.81 22.47
C HIS A 44 -6.69 -4.92 23.60
N ASN A 45 -5.90 -3.94 24.04
CA ASN A 45 -6.25 -3.02 25.11
C ASN A 45 -7.09 -1.82 24.62
N ILE A 46 -7.29 -1.66 23.31
CA ILE A 46 -8.02 -0.54 22.71
C ILE A 46 -9.51 -0.88 22.64
N THR A 47 -10.34 -0.09 23.30
CA THR A 47 -11.80 -0.25 23.25
C THR A 47 -12.35 0.17 21.89
N SER A 48 -13.51 -0.35 21.51
CA SER A 48 -14.21 0.04 20.27
C SER A 48 -14.47 1.55 20.19
N LYS A 49 -14.75 2.21 21.32
CA LYS A 49 -14.98 3.66 21.38
C LYS A 49 -13.69 4.43 21.07
N GLU A 50 -12.56 4.01 21.61
CA GLU A 50 -11.25 4.62 21.34
C GLU A 50 -10.83 4.37 19.89
N TYR A 51 -11.07 3.16 19.38
CA TYR A 51 -10.80 2.81 17.98
C TYR A 51 -11.49 3.78 17.01
N VAL A 52 -12.78 4.09 17.25
CA VAL A 52 -13.53 5.04 16.42
C VAL A 52 -12.95 6.45 16.51
N LYS A 53 -12.53 6.88 17.71
CA LYS A 53 -11.93 8.21 17.91
C LYS A 53 -10.57 8.32 17.21
N VAL A 54 -9.67 7.37 17.46
CA VAL A 54 -8.32 7.40 16.88
C VAL A 54 -8.36 7.25 15.35
N LYS A 55 -9.30 6.46 14.80
CA LYS A 55 -9.54 6.43 13.35
C LYS A 55 -9.88 7.80 12.77
N LYS A 56 -10.63 8.65 13.49
CA LYS A 56 -10.90 10.02 13.01
C LYS A 56 -9.64 10.88 13.05
N VAL A 57 -8.81 10.72 14.09
CA VAL A 57 -7.53 11.44 14.24
C VAL A 57 -6.55 11.04 13.14
N ILE A 58 -6.37 9.74 12.87
CA ILE A 58 -5.41 9.24 11.87
C ILE A 58 -5.76 9.64 10.43
N ARG A 59 -7.02 9.99 10.15
CA ARG A 59 -7.44 10.57 8.87
C ARG A 59 -6.93 12.00 8.67
N LYS A 60 -6.49 12.66 9.74
CA LYS A 60 -5.68 13.87 9.71
C LYS A 60 -4.20 13.53 9.80
N ASN A 61 -3.37 14.51 9.47
CA ASN A 61 -1.93 14.33 9.53
C ASN A 61 -1.43 14.17 10.98
N ILE A 62 -0.37 13.37 11.16
CA ILE A 62 0.25 13.12 12.47
C ILE A 62 1.75 13.39 12.37
N SER A 63 2.36 13.79 13.49
CA SER A 63 3.81 14.04 13.51
C SER A 63 4.62 12.78 13.22
N ILE A 64 5.86 12.94 12.77
CA ILE A 64 6.79 11.83 12.52
C ILE A 64 6.95 10.93 13.75
N LYS A 65 7.10 11.53 14.94
CA LYS A 65 7.23 10.79 16.20
C LYS A 65 5.99 9.95 16.51
N GLN A 66 4.81 10.54 16.35
CA GLN A 66 3.55 9.83 16.52
C GLN A 66 3.37 8.72 15.49
N ARG A 67 3.77 8.97 14.24
CA ARG A 67 3.67 8.02 13.12
C ARG A 67 4.43 6.74 13.40
N LYS A 68 5.69 6.83 13.84
CA LYS A 68 6.47 5.65 14.22
C LYS A 68 5.76 4.81 15.29
N GLN A 69 5.31 5.45 16.37
CA GLN A 69 4.64 4.76 17.48
C GLN A 69 3.30 4.15 17.03
N TYR A 70 2.53 4.90 16.24
CA TYR A 70 1.26 4.48 15.66
C TYR A 70 1.44 3.28 14.73
N TRP A 71 2.41 3.32 13.82
CA TRP A 71 2.66 2.25 12.86
C TRP A 71 3.09 0.97 13.55
N LEU A 72 3.99 1.04 14.54
CA LEU A 72 4.37 -0.12 15.34
C LEU A 72 3.17 -0.74 16.09
N LEU A 73 2.30 0.07 16.66
CA LEU A 73 1.11 -0.43 17.37
C LEU A 73 0.08 -1.04 16.41
N PHE A 74 -0.32 -0.31 15.37
CA PHE A 74 -1.43 -0.72 14.49
C PHE A 74 -1.04 -1.75 13.42
N SER A 75 0.24 -1.86 13.07
CA SER A 75 0.74 -3.01 12.32
C SER A 75 0.73 -4.30 13.14
N GLY A 76 0.83 -4.22 14.48
CA GLY A 76 1.11 -5.37 15.35
C GLY A 76 2.61 -5.58 15.58
N GLY A 77 3.49 -4.72 15.03
CA GLY A 77 4.94 -4.80 15.19
C GLY A 77 5.39 -4.73 16.66
N LEU A 78 4.71 -3.97 17.52
CA LEU A 78 5.02 -3.98 18.96
C LEU A 78 4.90 -5.38 19.59
N GLU A 79 3.91 -6.16 19.17
CA GLU A 79 3.71 -7.52 19.68
C GLU A 79 4.78 -8.47 19.11
N VAL A 80 5.17 -8.30 17.85
CA VAL A 80 6.29 -9.05 17.25
C VAL A 80 7.60 -8.79 18.00
N LEU A 81 7.92 -7.51 18.27
CA LEU A 81 9.13 -7.14 19.01
C LEU A 81 9.13 -7.69 20.44
N LYS A 82 7.97 -7.67 21.12
CA LYS A 82 7.82 -8.21 22.48
C LYS A 82 7.94 -9.73 22.52
N ASN A 83 7.28 -10.42 21.59
CA ASN A 83 7.16 -11.89 21.62
C ASN A 83 8.41 -12.58 21.02
N THR A 84 9.09 -11.94 20.08
CA THR A 84 10.24 -12.49 19.37
C THR A 84 11.41 -11.51 19.33
N PRO A 85 11.97 -11.11 20.49
CA PRO A 85 13.03 -10.12 20.55
C PRO A 85 14.28 -10.61 19.80
N ASN A 86 14.90 -9.71 19.03
CA ASN A 86 16.07 -9.96 18.18
C ASN A 86 15.86 -10.99 17.05
N LEU A 87 14.61 -11.35 16.71
CA LEU A 87 14.35 -12.28 15.60
C LEU A 87 15.02 -11.81 14.31
N TYR A 88 14.82 -10.54 13.95
CA TYR A 88 15.41 -9.95 12.75
C TYR A 88 16.93 -10.09 12.73
N LYS A 89 17.59 -9.69 13.82
CA LYS A 89 19.05 -9.72 13.95
C LYS A 89 19.60 -11.15 13.85
N LYS A 90 19.01 -12.10 14.59
CA LYS A 90 19.42 -13.51 14.55
C LYS A 90 19.26 -14.11 13.16
N THR A 91 18.15 -13.82 12.49
CA THR A 91 17.92 -14.32 11.13
C THR A 91 18.88 -13.68 10.13
N CYS A 92 19.20 -12.39 10.26
CA CYS A 92 20.24 -11.75 9.46
C CYS A 92 21.60 -12.42 9.63
N GLU A 93 22.03 -12.66 10.88
CA GLU A 93 23.31 -13.33 11.17
C GLU A 93 23.39 -14.72 10.54
N ASN A 94 22.30 -15.50 10.65
CA ASN A 94 22.23 -16.84 10.08
C ASN A 94 22.22 -16.86 8.55
N LEU A 95 21.43 -15.97 7.92
CA LEU A 95 21.23 -15.97 6.47
C LEU A 95 22.35 -15.25 5.71
N LEU A 96 22.89 -14.17 6.26
CA LEU A 96 23.90 -13.34 5.59
C LEU A 96 25.33 -13.81 5.90
N GLY A 97 25.52 -14.56 6.99
CA GLY A 97 26.79 -15.23 7.28
C GLY A 97 27.09 -16.41 6.35
N GLN A 98 26.05 -16.93 5.68
CA GLN A 98 26.18 -17.86 4.56
C GLN A 98 26.34 -17.01 3.29
N SER A 99 27.47 -17.11 2.60
CA SER A 99 27.99 -16.22 1.54
C SER A 99 27.15 -16.06 0.25
N HIS A 100 25.84 -16.34 0.30
CA HIS A 100 24.92 -16.35 -0.84
C HIS A 100 23.88 -15.23 -0.85
N PHE A 101 24.12 -14.10 -0.18
CA PHE A 101 23.30 -12.91 -0.39
C PHE A 101 23.65 -12.26 -1.74
N HIS A 102 23.11 -12.80 -2.83
CA HIS A 102 23.15 -12.20 -4.17
C HIS A 102 21.76 -11.65 -4.47
N TYR A 103 21.38 -10.56 -3.81
CA TYR A 103 20.12 -9.89 -4.11
C TYR A 103 20.36 -8.80 -5.15
N ASN A 104 19.65 -8.89 -6.28
CA ASN A 104 19.81 -7.93 -7.37
C ASN A 104 19.16 -6.58 -7.00
N LEU A 105 19.97 -5.67 -6.45
CA LEU A 105 19.59 -4.29 -6.11
C LEU A 105 18.96 -3.54 -7.29
N GLU A 106 19.34 -3.87 -8.53
CA GLU A 106 18.79 -3.24 -9.74
C GLU A 106 17.29 -3.51 -9.90
N LYS A 107 16.79 -4.63 -9.35
CA LYS A 107 15.37 -4.99 -9.45
C LYS A 107 14.47 -4.13 -8.52
N LEU A 108 15.01 -3.57 -7.44
CA LEU A 108 14.30 -2.60 -6.59
C LEU A 108 14.44 -1.15 -7.07
N ALA A 109 15.42 -0.87 -7.93
CA ALA A 109 15.75 0.49 -8.35
C ALA A 109 14.66 1.20 -9.15
N THR A 110 13.59 0.51 -9.57
CA THR A 110 12.52 1.13 -10.38
C THR A 110 11.70 2.18 -9.62
N ASN A 111 11.65 2.11 -8.28
CA ASN A 111 11.06 3.18 -7.46
C ASN A 111 11.44 3.13 -5.97
N SER A 112 12.62 3.65 -5.65
CA SER A 112 13.11 3.69 -4.27
C SER A 112 12.41 4.73 -3.39
N HIS A 113 11.53 5.56 -3.94
CA HIS A 113 10.87 6.67 -3.24
C HIS A 113 11.83 7.47 -2.35
N PHE A 114 12.95 7.92 -2.90
CA PHE A 114 13.98 8.68 -2.16
C PHE A 114 14.78 7.87 -1.11
N LEU A 115 14.76 6.54 -1.13
CA LEU A 115 15.77 5.80 -0.37
C LEU A 115 17.17 5.95 -1.01
N THR A 116 18.18 6.13 -0.17
CA THR A 116 19.60 6.08 -0.59
C THR A 116 19.99 4.64 -0.97
N SER A 117 21.20 4.43 -1.49
CA SER A 117 21.73 3.08 -1.72
C SER A 117 21.76 2.23 -0.44
N ALA A 118 22.06 2.84 0.71
CA ALA A 118 22.01 2.18 2.01
C ALA A 118 20.56 1.81 2.39
N GLY A 119 19.60 2.73 2.19
CA GLY A 119 18.18 2.45 2.40
C GLY A 119 17.65 1.34 1.50
N CYS A 120 18.05 1.30 0.23
CA CYS A 120 17.71 0.23 -0.70
C CYS A 120 18.30 -1.12 -0.25
N TYR A 121 19.53 -1.13 0.24
CA TYR A 121 20.13 -2.34 0.83
C TYR A 121 19.36 -2.82 2.06
N SER A 122 19.00 -1.91 2.96
CA SER A 122 18.14 -2.18 4.12
C SER A 122 16.80 -2.80 3.70
N LEU A 123 16.14 -2.22 2.71
CA LEU A 123 14.90 -2.73 2.13
C LEU A 123 15.06 -4.18 1.62
N CYS A 124 16.09 -4.44 0.81
CA CYS A 124 16.40 -5.78 0.29
C CYS A 124 16.58 -6.79 1.43
N LYS A 125 17.36 -6.42 2.43
CA LYS A 125 17.68 -7.27 3.58
C LYS A 125 16.40 -7.63 4.35
N ILE A 126 15.52 -6.66 4.60
CA ILE A 126 14.23 -6.88 5.26
C ILE A 126 13.36 -7.85 4.45
N LEU A 127 13.19 -7.59 3.15
CA LEU A 127 12.36 -8.44 2.29
C LEU A 127 12.92 -9.87 2.17
N TYR A 128 14.24 -10.00 2.11
CA TYR A 128 14.90 -11.31 2.09
C TYR A 128 14.67 -12.09 3.39
N VAL A 129 14.81 -11.44 4.55
CA VAL A 129 14.52 -12.08 5.84
C VAL A 129 13.05 -12.49 5.94
N ILE A 130 12.12 -11.63 5.53
CA ILE A 130 10.68 -11.94 5.56
C ILE A 130 10.36 -13.13 4.67
N THR A 131 10.85 -13.16 3.43
CA THR A 131 10.58 -14.26 2.49
C THR A 131 11.17 -15.59 2.95
N ASN A 132 12.32 -15.60 3.62
CA ASN A 132 12.89 -16.81 4.22
C ASN A 132 12.07 -17.32 5.41
N LEU A 133 11.53 -16.42 6.24
CA LEU A 133 10.69 -16.79 7.38
C LEU A 133 9.28 -17.22 6.95
N ASN A 134 8.84 -16.85 5.75
CA ASN A 134 7.47 -17.06 5.26
C ASN A 134 7.49 -17.69 3.86
N PRO A 135 7.90 -18.97 3.72
CA PRO A 135 8.04 -19.63 2.42
C PRO A 135 6.74 -19.76 1.63
N ASN A 136 5.58 -19.60 2.28
CA ASN A 136 4.27 -19.61 1.62
C ASN A 136 3.99 -18.33 0.81
N ILE A 137 4.71 -17.23 1.09
CA ILE A 137 4.55 -15.98 0.36
C ILE A 137 5.30 -16.10 -0.98
N VAL A 138 4.54 -16.40 -2.04
CA VAL A 138 5.09 -16.57 -3.38
C VAL A 138 4.92 -15.32 -4.25
N TYR A 139 4.01 -14.41 -3.87
CA TYR A 139 3.78 -13.14 -4.58
C TYR A 139 3.05 -12.11 -3.69
N CYS A 140 3.79 -11.14 -3.13
CA CYS A 140 3.21 -10.06 -2.31
C CYS A 140 3.64 -8.67 -2.80
N PRO A 141 2.99 -8.12 -3.85
CA PRO A 141 3.46 -6.91 -4.52
C PRO A 141 3.40 -5.65 -3.65
N MET A 142 2.55 -5.64 -2.61
CA MET A 142 2.44 -4.52 -1.69
C MET A 142 3.47 -4.52 -0.56
N LEU A 143 4.20 -5.61 -0.35
CA LEU A 143 5.15 -5.72 0.76
C LEU A 143 6.29 -4.71 0.61
N GLU A 144 6.91 -4.67 -0.56
CA GLU A 144 8.03 -3.77 -0.88
C GLU A 144 7.63 -2.29 -0.75
N PRO A 145 6.57 -1.77 -1.40
CA PRO A 145 6.23 -0.35 -1.26
C PRO A 145 5.90 0.08 0.17
N ILE A 146 5.22 -0.78 0.95
CA ILE A 146 4.93 -0.47 2.35
C ILE A 146 6.25 -0.42 3.14
N ALA A 147 7.16 -1.36 2.92
CA ALA A 147 8.48 -1.38 3.56
C ALA A 147 9.30 -0.13 3.21
N THR A 148 9.30 0.27 1.93
CA THR A 148 9.96 1.49 1.45
C THR A 148 9.46 2.72 2.20
N VAL A 149 8.13 2.87 2.33
CA VAL A 149 7.53 3.99 3.06
C VAL A 149 7.87 3.92 4.56
N MET A 150 7.88 2.72 5.16
CA MET A 150 8.23 2.53 6.58
C MET A 150 9.66 2.92 6.91
N LEU A 151 10.63 2.58 6.07
CA LEU A 151 12.05 2.90 6.25
C LEU A 151 12.36 4.40 6.35
N HIS A 152 11.42 5.26 5.93
CA HIS A 152 11.56 6.71 6.08
C HIS A 152 11.32 7.22 7.51
N PHE A 153 10.67 6.42 8.36
CA PHE A 153 10.24 6.85 9.69
C PHE A 153 10.70 5.91 10.82
N MET A 154 11.31 4.78 10.49
CA MET A 154 11.82 3.82 11.47
C MET A 154 13.01 3.02 10.93
N ASN A 155 13.71 2.32 11.83
CA ASN A 155 14.86 1.50 11.48
C ASN A 155 14.42 0.16 10.85
N GLU A 156 15.40 -0.68 10.48
CA GLU A 156 15.14 -1.98 9.86
C GLU A 156 14.35 -2.94 10.76
N GLU A 157 14.68 -3.03 12.05
CA GLU A 157 14.06 -3.98 12.98
C GLU A 157 12.58 -3.62 13.25
N ASP A 158 12.29 -2.33 13.42
CA ASP A 158 10.92 -1.82 13.56
C ASP A 158 10.12 -2.02 12.26
N THR A 159 10.75 -1.78 11.10
CA THR A 159 10.12 -2.00 9.79
C THR A 159 9.80 -3.47 9.59
N PHE A 160 10.76 -4.36 9.84
CA PHE A 160 10.59 -5.81 9.81
C PHE A 160 9.41 -6.23 10.71
N ALA A 161 9.40 -5.77 11.96
CA ALA A 161 8.34 -6.12 12.90
C ALA A 161 6.96 -5.65 12.43
N CYS A 162 6.87 -4.43 11.88
CA CYS A 162 5.61 -3.93 11.31
C CYS A 162 5.12 -4.82 10.17
N LEU A 163 6.01 -5.18 9.23
CA LEU A 163 5.64 -6.02 8.08
C LEU A 163 5.23 -7.43 8.51
N THR A 164 5.94 -8.05 9.46
CA THR A 164 5.56 -9.34 10.04
C THR A 164 4.18 -9.27 10.70
N GLY A 165 3.90 -8.19 11.45
CA GLY A 165 2.58 -7.96 12.06
C GLY A 165 1.45 -7.72 11.04
N ILE A 166 1.76 -7.08 9.90
CA ILE A 166 0.80 -6.90 8.80
C ILE A 166 0.49 -8.24 8.13
N LEU A 167 1.52 -9.03 7.82
CA LEU A 167 1.37 -10.33 7.17
C LEU A 167 0.55 -11.30 8.03
N SER A 168 0.78 -11.34 9.35
CA SER A 168 0.02 -12.23 10.25
C SER A 168 -1.49 -11.95 10.29
N LYS A 169 -1.93 -10.78 9.81
CA LYS A 169 -3.35 -10.40 9.71
C LYS A 169 -4.01 -10.82 8.39
N ASN A 170 -3.27 -11.40 7.45
CA ASN A 170 -3.76 -11.83 6.12
C ASN A 170 -4.47 -10.69 5.35
N VAL A 171 -3.93 -9.47 5.45
CA VAL A 171 -4.52 -8.27 4.80
C VAL A 171 -3.88 -7.92 3.46
N LEU A 172 -2.78 -8.58 3.09
CA LEU A 172 -2.10 -8.44 1.81
C LEU A 172 -2.37 -9.67 0.93
N ASP A 173 -2.22 -9.52 -0.38
CA ASP A 173 -2.26 -10.64 -1.32
C ASP A 173 -0.89 -11.35 -1.26
N GLU A 174 -0.85 -12.67 -1.07
CA GLU A 174 0.39 -13.45 -0.92
C GLU A 174 0.64 -14.41 -2.10
N THR A 175 -0.33 -14.50 -3.01
CA THR A 175 -0.27 -15.28 -4.25
C THR A 175 -0.68 -14.46 -5.47
N LYS A 176 -0.24 -14.89 -6.66
CA LYS A 176 -0.66 -14.26 -7.93
C LYS A 176 -2.18 -14.28 -8.10
N SER A 177 -2.81 -15.42 -7.80
CA SER A 177 -4.27 -15.59 -7.89
C SER A 177 -5.05 -14.66 -6.97
N GLU A 178 -4.56 -14.40 -5.75
CA GLU A 178 -5.18 -13.42 -4.86
C GLU A 178 -5.05 -12.00 -5.38
N ASN A 179 -3.87 -11.64 -5.90
CA ASN A 179 -3.68 -10.31 -6.49
C ASN A 179 -4.57 -10.12 -7.72
N THR A 180 -4.68 -11.11 -8.61
CA THR A 180 -5.61 -11.06 -9.74
C THR A 180 -7.06 -10.95 -9.27
N ALA A 181 -7.45 -11.71 -8.25
CA ALA A 181 -8.79 -11.59 -7.68
C ALA A 181 -9.04 -10.19 -7.12
N THR A 182 -8.03 -9.55 -6.52
CA THR A 182 -8.07 -8.15 -6.07
C THR A 182 -8.24 -7.18 -7.26
N ASP A 183 -7.49 -7.34 -8.35
CA ASP A 183 -7.60 -6.48 -9.55
C ASP A 183 -9.00 -6.61 -10.19
N CYS A 184 -9.51 -7.84 -10.32
CA CYS A 184 -10.88 -8.11 -10.76
C CYS A 184 -11.94 -7.55 -9.81
N THR A 185 -11.66 -7.52 -8.52
CA THR A 185 -12.57 -6.93 -7.52
C THR A 185 -12.61 -5.41 -7.67
N MET A 186 -11.48 -4.77 -7.99
CA MET A 186 -11.42 -3.33 -8.28
C MET A 186 -12.31 -2.96 -9.48
N GLN A 187 -12.20 -3.69 -10.60
CA GLN A 187 -13.04 -3.41 -11.78
C GLN A 187 -14.53 -3.68 -11.53
N ASP A 188 -14.88 -4.72 -10.74
CA ASP A 188 -16.27 -4.99 -10.39
C ASP A 188 -16.85 -3.90 -9.49
N LEU A 189 -16.08 -3.43 -8.51
CA LEU A 189 -16.47 -2.30 -7.68
C LEU A 189 -16.64 -1.02 -8.49
N LEU A 190 -15.77 -0.77 -9.48
CA LEU A 190 -15.92 0.36 -10.40
C LEU A 190 -17.23 0.24 -11.18
N LYS A 191 -17.54 -0.94 -11.72
CA LYS A 191 -18.77 -1.20 -12.46
C LYS A 191 -20.03 -1.01 -11.62
N LEU A 192 -20.00 -1.43 -10.35
CA LEU A 192 -21.09 -1.24 -9.40
C LEU A 192 -21.24 0.23 -8.97
N MET A 193 -20.13 0.94 -8.81
CA MET A 193 -20.11 2.35 -8.40
C MET A 193 -20.57 3.27 -9.53
N ASP A 194 -20.02 3.09 -10.73
CA ASP A 194 -20.36 3.87 -11.91
C ASP A 194 -20.11 3.06 -13.20
N LYS A 195 -21.21 2.53 -13.75
CA LYS A 195 -21.19 1.76 -14.99
C LYS A 195 -20.73 2.59 -16.20
N LYS A 196 -20.95 3.91 -16.21
CA LYS A 196 -20.52 4.78 -17.32
C LYS A 196 -19.00 4.87 -17.36
N ILE A 197 -18.38 5.09 -16.20
CA ILE A 197 -16.92 5.12 -16.09
C ILE A 197 -16.33 3.77 -16.50
N PHE A 198 -16.87 2.67 -15.98
CA PHE A 198 -16.43 1.32 -16.34
C PHE A 198 -16.48 1.11 -17.87
N ASN A 199 -17.63 1.36 -18.50
CA ASN A 199 -17.80 1.17 -19.94
C ASN A 199 -16.87 2.04 -20.77
N ARG A 200 -16.60 3.29 -20.33
CA ARG A 200 -15.65 4.19 -21.01
C ARG A 200 -14.23 3.63 -20.96
N LEU A 201 -13.78 3.16 -19.79
CA LEU A 201 -12.44 2.57 -19.67
C LEU A 201 -12.33 1.24 -20.44
N GLU A 202 -13.39 0.43 -20.44
CA GLU A 202 -13.48 -0.80 -21.25
C GLU A 202 -13.42 -0.49 -22.74
N SER A 203 -14.02 0.61 -23.20
CA SER A 203 -14.01 1.00 -24.62
C SER A 203 -12.64 1.40 -25.16
N PHE A 204 -11.65 1.65 -24.29
CA PHE A 204 -10.28 1.90 -24.71
C PHE A 204 -9.54 0.61 -25.10
N LEU A 205 -10.09 -0.55 -24.75
CA LEU A 205 -9.53 -1.86 -25.02
C LEU A 205 -10.25 -2.52 -26.20
N SER A 206 -9.55 -3.40 -26.92
CA SER A 206 -10.15 -4.21 -27.97
C SER A 206 -11.14 -5.24 -27.40
N PRO A 207 -12.14 -5.71 -28.19
CA PRO A 207 -13.09 -6.72 -27.74
C PRO A 207 -12.39 -7.99 -27.22
N CYS A 208 -12.89 -8.53 -26.10
CA CYS A 208 -12.38 -9.77 -25.49
C CYS A 208 -12.85 -11.02 -26.25
N ILE A 209 -12.18 -12.15 -25.98
CA ILE A 209 -12.65 -13.47 -26.44
C ILE A 209 -13.96 -13.83 -25.72
N LYS A 210 -14.91 -14.44 -26.44
CA LYS A 210 -16.20 -14.84 -25.84
C LYS A 210 -15.98 -15.90 -24.75
N GLY A 211 -16.47 -15.63 -23.53
CA GLY A 211 -16.55 -16.60 -22.43
C GLY A 211 -15.58 -16.37 -21.27
N THR A 212 -14.64 -15.44 -21.39
CA THR A 212 -13.68 -15.08 -20.33
C THR A 212 -13.93 -13.66 -19.82
N LYS A 213 -13.64 -13.43 -18.53
CA LYS A 213 -13.62 -12.07 -17.96
C LYS A 213 -12.20 -11.50 -18.09
N LEU A 214 -12.05 -10.44 -18.87
CA LEU A 214 -10.78 -9.71 -19.01
C LEU A 214 -10.41 -9.02 -17.69
N VAL A 215 -9.15 -9.19 -17.27
CA VAL A 215 -8.54 -8.40 -16.20
C VAL A 215 -8.10 -7.05 -16.77
N MET A 216 -8.94 -6.02 -16.63
CA MET A 216 -8.70 -4.71 -17.26
C MET A 216 -7.56 -3.91 -16.63
N PHE A 217 -7.27 -4.17 -15.35
CA PHE A 217 -6.35 -3.37 -14.55
C PHE A 217 -5.30 -4.23 -13.83
N PRO A 218 -4.47 -4.99 -14.56
CA PRO A 218 -3.49 -5.88 -13.94
C PRO A 218 -2.50 -5.10 -13.06
N SER A 219 -2.28 -5.56 -11.83
CA SER A 219 -1.35 -4.98 -10.86
C SER A 219 -1.56 -3.48 -10.56
N LEU A 220 -2.74 -2.93 -10.86
CA LEU A 220 -3.04 -1.50 -10.74
C LEU A 220 -2.74 -0.99 -9.34
N LYS A 221 -3.10 -1.75 -8.30
CA LYS A 221 -2.87 -1.37 -6.90
C LYS A 221 -1.41 -1.02 -6.61
N LYS A 222 -0.47 -1.85 -7.07
CA LYS A 222 0.98 -1.65 -6.91
C LYS A 222 1.46 -0.48 -7.74
N MET A 223 1.07 -0.42 -9.02
CA MET A 223 1.55 0.62 -9.93
C MET A 223 1.05 2.02 -9.55
N LEU A 224 -0.17 2.14 -9.02
CA LEU A 224 -0.69 3.37 -8.46
C LEU A 224 0.10 3.79 -7.22
N PHE A 225 0.41 2.85 -6.33
CA PHE A 225 1.20 3.14 -5.14
C PHE A 225 2.58 3.68 -5.55
N ASP A 226 3.26 3.03 -6.47
CA ASP A 226 4.56 3.49 -6.96
C ASP A 226 4.51 4.94 -7.49
N ARG A 227 3.40 5.41 -8.04
CA ARG A 227 3.39 6.66 -8.83
C ARG A 227 2.66 7.82 -8.15
N LEU A 228 2.11 7.58 -6.96
CA LEU A 228 1.62 8.63 -6.09
C LEU A 228 2.78 9.44 -5.49
N SER A 229 2.52 10.70 -5.16
CA SER A 229 3.45 11.51 -4.39
C SER A 229 3.75 10.82 -3.04
N PHE A 230 4.99 10.95 -2.57
CA PHE A 230 5.41 10.28 -1.34
C PHE A 230 4.56 10.69 -0.13
N ALA A 231 4.16 11.96 -0.04
CA ALA A 231 3.26 12.42 1.02
C ALA A 231 1.90 11.71 0.97
N ASN A 232 1.32 11.51 -0.22
CA ASN A 232 0.07 10.76 -0.38
C ASN A 232 0.24 9.29 0.02
N LEU A 233 1.39 8.68 -0.27
CA LEU A 233 1.68 7.30 0.12
C LEU A 233 1.73 7.12 1.64
N VAL A 234 2.42 8.01 2.34
CA VAL A 234 2.48 7.98 3.80
C VAL A 234 1.08 8.05 4.40
N ARG A 235 0.23 8.94 3.87
CA ARG A 235 -1.16 9.09 4.32
C ARG A 235 -2.04 7.89 3.98
N VAL A 236 -1.79 7.19 2.88
CA VAL A 236 -2.44 5.92 2.55
C VAL A 236 -2.05 4.83 3.55
N VAL A 237 -0.76 4.72 3.90
CA VAL A 237 -0.27 3.78 4.93
C VAL A 237 -0.89 4.09 6.30
N ASP A 238 -0.91 5.37 6.69
CA ASP A 238 -1.57 5.83 7.91
C ASP A 238 -3.02 5.30 7.99
N CYS A 239 -3.80 5.47 6.92
CA CYS A 239 -5.18 5.00 6.90
C CYS A 239 -5.29 3.48 6.82
N PHE A 240 -4.43 2.81 6.04
CA PHE A 240 -4.45 1.36 5.84
C PHE A 240 -4.31 0.58 7.16
N LEU A 241 -3.42 1.00 8.05
CA LEU A 241 -3.16 0.25 9.29
C LEU A 241 -4.34 0.20 10.27
N ILE A 242 -5.27 1.17 10.20
CA ILE A 242 -6.49 1.19 11.03
C ILE A 242 -7.77 0.88 10.26
N GLU A 243 -7.82 1.09 8.96
CA GLU A 243 -9.01 0.84 8.15
C GLU A 243 -8.96 -0.46 7.37
N GLY A 244 -7.78 -1.04 7.22
CA GLY A 244 -7.53 -2.27 6.48
C GLY A 244 -7.44 -2.06 4.96
N PRO A 245 -7.39 -3.17 4.19
CA PRO A 245 -7.09 -3.13 2.76
C PRO A 245 -8.13 -2.39 1.90
N LYS A 246 -9.32 -2.09 2.45
CA LYS A 246 -10.34 -1.28 1.78
C LYS A 246 -9.84 0.12 1.38
N VAL A 247 -8.82 0.65 2.05
CA VAL A 247 -8.20 1.93 1.70
C VAL A 247 -7.60 1.89 0.30
N PHE A 248 -6.96 0.78 -0.09
CA PHE A 248 -6.40 0.62 -1.43
C PHE A 248 -7.49 0.58 -2.51
N TYR A 249 -8.63 -0.04 -2.24
CA TYR A 249 -9.78 -0.02 -3.14
C TYR A 249 -10.36 1.38 -3.31
N ARG A 250 -10.53 2.13 -2.21
CA ARG A 250 -10.98 3.52 -2.26
C ARG A 250 -10.04 4.41 -3.08
N MET A 251 -8.73 4.25 -2.85
CA MET A 251 -7.68 4.94 -3.60
C MET A 251 -7.77 4.64 -5.10
N GLY A 252 -7.81 3.37 -5.48
CA GLY A 252 -7.90 2.96 -6.89
C GLY A 252 -9.15 3.50 -7.58
N LEU A 253 -10.33 3.33 -6.96
CA LEU A 253 -11.60 3.81 -7.51
C LEU A 253 -11.66 5.33 -7.67
N TYR A 254 -11.14 6.07 -6.69
CA TYR A 254 -11.03 7.53 -6.77
C TYR A 254 -10.12 7.96 -7.93
N LEU A 255 -8.93 7.38 -8.04
CA LEU A 255 -7.98 7.72 -9.11
C LEU A 255 -8.50 7.34 -10.50
N LEU A 256 -9.24 6.23 -10.62
CA LEU A 256 -9.93 5.85 -11.87
C LEU A 256 -11.03 6.87 -12.23
N THR A 257 -11.70 7.46 -11.24
CA THR A 257 -12.72 8.49 -11.46
C THR A 257 -12.09 9.81 -11.93
N LEU A 258 -10.93 10.18 -11.38
CA LEU A 258 -10.15 11.32 -11.86
C LEU A 258 -9.61 11.08 -13.28
N PHE A 259 -9.07 9.89 -13.54
CA PHE A 259 -8.56 9.51 -14.86
C PHE A 259 -9.67 9.52 -15.91
N HIS A 260 -10.85 9.02 -15.58
CA HIS A 260 -12.02 9.11 -16.47
C HIS A 260 -12.29 10.57 -16.87
N SER A 261 -12.38 11.48 -15.89
CA SER A 261 -12.62 12.91 -16.14
C SER A 261 -11.54 13.52 -17.04
N TYR A 262 -10.27 13.16 -16.81
CA TYR A 262 -9.16 13.54 -17.67
C TYR A 262 -9.28 12.96 -19.10
N SER A 263 -9.64 11.69 -19.22
CA SER A 263 -9.80 10.98 -20.50
C SER A 263 -10.89 11.57 -21.40
N LEU A 264 -11.83 12.36 -20.84
CA LEU A 264 -12.86 13.05 -21.61
C LEU A 264 -12.31 14.23 -22.42
N THR A 265 -11.12 14.74 -22.07
CA THR A 265 -10.45 15.82 -22.82
C THR A 265 -9.81 15.33 -24.12
N PHE A 266 -9.69 14.03 -24.31
CA PHE A 266 -9.14 13.42 -25.51
C PHE A 266 -10.25 12.93 -26.43
N ASN A 267 -10.20 13.35 -27.69
CA ASN A 267 -11.15 12.91 -28.72
C ASN A 267 -11.06 11.39 -28.98
N GLN A 268 -9.83 10.85 -28.97
CA GLN A 268 -9.56 9.41 -29.12
C GLN A 268 -8.40 9.03 -28.19
N LEU A 269 -8.66 8.12 -27.26
CA LEU A 269 -7.63 7.41 -26.50
C LEU A 269 -7.83 5.92 -26.81
N MET A 270 -6.79 5.25 -27.28
CA MET A 270 -6.81 3.82 -27.59
C MET A 270 -5.66 3.15 -26.87
N CYS A 271 -5.95 2.04 -26.19
CA CYS A 271 -4.96 1.21 -25.52
C CYS A 271 -4.92 -0.14 -26.23
N PHE A 272 -3.73 -0.58 -26.64
CA PHE A 272 -3.58 -1.85 -27.36
C PHE A 272 -3.62 -3.06 -26.43
N SER A 273 -3.46 -2.83 -25.12
CA SER A 273 -3.55 -3.84 -24.08
C SER A 273 -4.02 -3.23 -22.74
N PRO A 274 -4.48 -4.06 -21.79
CA PRO A 274 -4.72 -3.63 -20.41
C PRO A 274 -3.45 -3.09 -19.72
N GLN A 275 -2.27 -3.59 -20.06
CA GLN A 275 -0.99 -3.03 -19.58
C GLN A 275 -0.78 -1.60 -20.07
N ASP A 276 -1.12 -1.29 -21.33
CA ASP A 276 -1.05 0.08 -21.86
C ASP A 276 -2.04 0.99 -21.16
N LEU A 277 -3.24 0.50 -20.88
CA LEU A 277 -4.25 1.24 -20.12
C LEU A 277 -3.76 1.57 -18.71
N VAL A 278 -3.24 0.58 -17.98
CA VAL A 278 -2.68 0.81 -16.63
C VAL A 278 -1.50 1.77 -16.69
N THR A 279 -0.61 1.64 -17.68
CA THR A 279 0.52 2.56 -17.86
C THR A 279 0.06 4.00 -18.11
N THR A 280 -0.96 4.19 -18.95
CA THR A 280 -1.57 5.49 -19.23
C THR A 280 -2.19 6.10 -17.98
N ILE A 281 -2.96 5.31 -17.22
CA ILE A 281 -3.55 5.73 -15.94
C ILE A 281 -2.44 6.18 -14.97
N VAL A 282 -1.37 5.40 -14.89
CA VAL A 282 -0.26 5.63 -13.96
C VAL A 282 0.54 6.87 -14.32
N GLN A 283 0.77 7.14 -15.62
CA GLN A 283 1.38 8.38 -16.09
C GLN A 283 0.52 9.61 -15.74
N PHE A 284 -0.80 9.50 -15.90
CA PHE A 284 -1.72 10.54 -15.42
C PHE A 284 -1.58 10.75 -13.91
N VAL A 285 -1.60 9.68 -13.11
CA VAL A 285 -1.48 9.77 -11.65
C VAL A 285 -0.17 10.42 -11.21
N GLN A 286 0.94 10.13 -11.88
CA GLN A 286 2.23 10.75 -11.61
C GLN A 286 2.23 12.27 -11.86
N SER A 287 1.38 12.76 -12.78
CA SER A 287 1.23 14.20 -13.06
C SER A 287 0.37 14.95 -12.03
N LEU A 288 -0.39 14.22 -11.20
CA LEU A 288 -1.31 14.82 -10.25
C LEU A 288 -0.56 15.50 -9.10
N LYS A 289 -0.98 16.73 -8.79
CA LYS A 289 -0.55 17.47 -7.60
C LYS A 289 -1.73 17.63 -6.65
N ILE A 290 -2.01 16.58 -5.88
CA ILE A 290 -3.08 16.57 -4.88
C ILE A 290 -2.47 16.67 -3.50
N ASP A 291 -2.94 17.66 -2.74
CA ASP A 291 -2.62 17.83 -1.33
C ASP A 291 -3.02 16.58 -0.51
N PRO A 292 -2.18 16.10 0.44
CA PRO A 292 -2.47 14.86 1.16
C PRO A 292 -3.72 14.86 2.02
N GLU A 293 -4.13 16.00 2.58
CA GLU A 293 -5.38 16.08 3.34
C GLU A 293 -6.59 15.97 2.42
N VAL A 294 -6.54 16.69 1.29
CA VAL A 294 -7.58 16.63 0.25
C VAL A 294 -7.67 15.21 -0.30
N PHE A 295 -6.53 14.59 -0.59
CA PHE A 295 -6.46 13.23 -1.11
C PHE A 295 -7.11 12.22 -0.16
N VAL A 296 -6.72 12.21 1.13
CA VAL A 296 -7.31 11.32 2.12
C VAL A 296 -8.82 11.58 2.26
N LYS A 297 -9.23 12.84 2.35
CA LYS A 297 -10.65 13.21 2.45
C LYS A 297 -11.45 12.65 1.27
N ASP A 298 -10.91 12.74 0.06
CA ASP A 298 -11.61 12.34 -1.15
C ASP A 298 -11.66 10.82 -1.34
N ILE A 299 -10.56 10.09 -1.11
CA ILE A 299 -10.61 8.61 -1.18
C ILE A 299 -11.61 8.08 -0.14
N LEU A 300 -11.72 8.71 1.04
CA LEU A 300 -12.65 8.28 2.08
C LEU A 300 -14.13 8.56 1.77
N LYS A 301 -14.44 9.42 0.78
CA LYS A 301 -15.81 9.61 0.27
C LYS A 301 -16.28 8.42 -0.57
N VAL A 302 -15.36 7.62 -1.12
CA VAL A 302 -15.71 6.42 -1.91
C VAL A 302 -16.42 5.40 -1.01
N LYS A 303 -17.71 5.20 -1.30
CA LYS A 303 -18.62 4.37 -0.50
C LYS A 303 -18.53 2.90 -0.90
N ILE A 304 -17.64 2.18 -0.22
CA ILE A 304 -17.51 0.71 -0.31
C ILE A 304 -17.44 0.09 1.08
N THR A 305 -17.92 -1.15 1.22
CA THR A 305 -17.89 -1.92 2.47
C THR A 305 -16.93 -3.10 2.40
N SER A 306 -16.38 -3.50 3.55
CA SER A 306 -15.52 -4.69 3.63
C SER A 306 -16.25 -5.97 3.19
N ASN A 307 -17.55 -6.08 3.46
CA ASN A 307 -18.36 -7.24 3.07
C ASN A 307 -18.51 -7.34 1.55
N GLN A 308 -18.74 -6.21 0.86
CA GLN A 308 -18.78 -6.18 -0.61
C GLN A 308 -17.44 -6.62 -1.21
N ILE A 309 -16.32 -6.09 -0.68
CA ILE A 309 -14.98 -6.45 -1.14
C ILE A 309 -14.73 -7.95 -0.93
N ALA A 310 -15.01 -8.47 0.27
CA ALA A 310 -14.80 -9.89 0.59
C ALA A 310 -15.65 -10.81 -0.28
N HIS A 311 -16.91 -10.46 -0.52
CA HIS A 311 -17.81 -11.21 -1.39
C HIS A 311 -17.29 -11.27 -2.83
N LEU A 312 -16.98 -10.11 -3.43
CA LEU A 312 -16.47 -10.03 -4.79
C LEU A 312 -15.11 -10.73 -4.93
N LYS A 313 -14.19 -10.54 -3.98
CA LYS A 313 -12.88 -11.19 -3.98
C LYS A 313 -13.00 -12.71 -3.91
N SER A 314 -13.93 -13.24 -3.11
CA SER A 314 -14.21 -14.67 -3.04
C SER A 314 -14.71 -15.23 -4.38
N LEU A 315 -15.63 -14.52 -5.05
CA LEU A 315 -16.11 -14.90 -6.39
C LEU A 315 -14.99 -14.86 -7.42
N ASN A 316 -14.21 -13.78 -7.44
CA ASN A 316 -13.10 -13.61 -8.37
C ASN A 316 -11.98 -14.65 -8.14
N LEU A 317 -11.73 -15.05 -6.89
CA LEU A 317 -10.77 -16.12 -6.58
C LEU A 317 -11.25 -17.48 -7.08
N LYS A 318 -12.56 -17.78 -7.02
CA LYS A 318 -13.13 -18.98 -7.63
C LYS A 318 -12.97 -18.97 -9.15
N MET A 319 -13.18 -17.82 -9.80
CA MET A 319 -12.96 -17.67 -11.24
C MET A 319 -11.48 -17.83 -11.64
N CYS A 320 -10.54 -17.32 -10.83
CA CYS A 320 -9.11 -17.56 -11.04
C CYS A 320 -8.79 -19.07 -11.06
N LYS A 321 -9.32 -19.82 -10.09
CA LYS A 321 -9.11 -21.27 -9.96
C LYS A 321 -9.77 -22.06 -11.09
N ALA A 322 -10.85 -21.54 -11.67
CA ALA A 322 -11.55 -22.15 -12.80
C ALA A 322 -10.98 -21.75 -14.17
N HIS A 323 -9.87 -21.00 -14.22
CA HIS A 323 -9.29 -20.44 -15.45
C HIS A 323 -10.29 -19.61 -16.29
N ALA A 324 -11.25 -18.97 -15.61
CA ALA A 324 -12.30 -18.17 -16.26
C ALA A 324 -11.93 -16.67 -16.42
N LEU A 325 -10.68 -16.31 -16.07
CA LEU A 325 -10.14 -14.97 -16.25
C LEU A 325 -9.16 -14.95 -17.41
N GLU A 326 -9.30 -13.96 -18.29
CA GLU A 326 -8.36 -13.73 -19.39
C GLU A 326 -7.27 -12.78 -18.94
N PHE A 327 -6.04 -13.27 -19.04
CA PHE A 327 -4.84 -12.51 -18.76
C PHE A 327 -4.28 -11.98 -20.08
N PRO A 328 -4.20 -10.66 -20.27
CA PRO A 328 -3.43 -10.11 -21.36
C PRO A 328 -1.95 -10.40 -21.08
N GLY A 329 -1.32 -11.30 -21.84
CA GLY A 329 0.13 -11.50 -21.94
C GLY A 329 0.95 -11.53 -20.64
N VAL A 330 1.46 -12.71 -20.27
CA VAL A 330 2.81 -12.78 -19.69
C VAL A 330 3.81 -12.45 -20.79
#